data_AF-A0A818ZTZ7-F1
#
_entry.id   AF-A0A818ZTZ7-F1
#
_cell.length_a   1.000
_cell.length_b   1.000
_cell.length_c   1.000
_cell.angle_alpha   90.00
_cell.angle_beta   90.00
_cell.angle_gamma   90.00
#
_symmetry.space_group_name_H-M   'P 1'
#
loop_
_entity.id
_entity.type
_entity.pdbx_description
1 polymer ?
#
loop_
_entity_poly.entity_id
_entity_poly.type
_entity_poly.pdbx_seq_one_letter_code
_entity_poly.pdbx_strand_id
1 'polypeptide(L)'
;MRRSMEWRQHRKMILQFLPVSILYSCGYLPFGFVQCYQAINGPTTLSVTIQQLYFFYLFYLIGVLHPFACLIGMPEIYWKWFRKESLRVAPHAIHTNNRTKKIAIIQM
;
A
#
# COMPACT_ATOMS: atom_id res chain seq x y z
N MET A 1 13.94 -17.75 21.67
CA MET A 1 14.15 -16.91 20.47
C MET A 1 12.99 -16.90 19.47
N ARG A 2 12.18 -17.96 19.31
CA ARG A 2 11.01 -17.94 18.38
C ARG A 2 9.94 -16.89 18.71
N ARG A 3 9.60 -16.70 20.00
CA ARG A 3 8.59 -15.71 20.44
C ARG A 3 8.90 -14.25 20.03
N SER A 4 10.17 -13.86 19.93
CA SER A 4 10.53 -12.48 19.52
C SER A 4 10.41 -12.27 18.01
N MET A 5 10.57 -13.32 17.19
CA MET A 5 10.34 -13.27 15.75
C MET A 5 8.84 -13.20 15.42
N GLU A 6 8.00 -13.98 16.10
CA GLU A 6 6.54 -13.95 15.91
C GLU A 6 5.96 -12.58 16.29
N TRP A 7 6.48 -11.95 17.35
CA TRP A 7 6.05 -10.60 17.75
C TRP A 7 6.37 -9.53 16.69
N ARG A 8 7.54 -9.61 16.05
CA ARG A 8 7.90 -8.71 14.94
C ARG A 8 7.01 -8.94 13.72
N GLN A 9 6.63 -10.19 13.46
CA GLN A 9 5.75 -10.55 12.35
C GLN A 9 4.32 -10.04 12.58
N HIS A 10 3.77 -10.19 13.79
CA HIS A 10 2.46 -9.64 14.14
C HIS A 10 2.41 -8.11 14.06
N ARG A 11 3.45 -7.42 14.55
CA ARG A 11 3.53 -5.95 14.42
C ARG A 11 3.54 -5.48 12.98
N LYS A 12 4.26 -6.18 12.10
CA LYS A 12 4.22 -5.89 10.66
C LYS A 12 2.82 -6.06 10.10
N MET A 13 2.14 -7.17 10.41
CA MET A 13 0.77 -7.45 9.93
C MET A 13 -0.22 -6.36 10.35
N ILE A 14 -0.18 -5.94 11.62
CA ILE A 14 -1.05 -4.87 12.16
C ILE A 14 -0.82 -3.55 11.42
N LEU A 15 0.44 -3.21 11.12
CA LEU A 15 0.77 -2.02 10.34
C LEU A 15 0.24 -2.09 8.90
N GLN A 16 0.05 -3.28 8.32
CA GLN A 16 -0.56 -3.44 6.99
C GLN A 16 -2.07 -3.24 7.02
N PHE A 17 -2.73 -3.70 8.10
CA PHE A 17 -4.18 -3.54 8.27
C PHE A 17 -4.58 -2.11 8.61
N LEU A 18 -3.74 -1.36 9.31
CA LEU A 18 -4.04 0.01 9.72
C LEU A 18 -4.47 0.95 8.57
N PRO A 19 -3.74 1.08 7.44
CA PRO A 19 -4.14 1.95 6.34
C PRO A 19 -5.44 1.49 5.67
N VAL A 20 -5.65 0.18 5.55
CA VAL A 20 -6.89 -0.38 4.99
C VAL A 20 -8.08 -0.06 5.89
N SER A 21 -7.92 -0.24 7.21
CA SER A 21 -8.94 0.09 8.20
C SER A 21 -9.27 1.58 8.25
N ILE A 22 -8.27 2.46 8.12
CA ILE A 22 -8.49 3.91 8.05
C ILE A 22 -9.26 4.27 6.78
N LEU A 23 -8.85 3.74 5.62
CA LEU A 23 -9.53 3.98 4.34
C LEU A 23 -10.99 3.52 4.39
N TYR A 24 -11.23 2.32 4.93
CA TYR A 24 -12.59 1.79 5.09
C TYR A 24 -13.42 2.61 6.07
N SER A 25 -12.85 2.99 7.22
CA SER A 25 -13.55 3.78 8.23
C SER A 25 -13.94 5.15 7.66
N CYS A 26 -13.02 5.87 7.02
CA CYS A 26 -13.30 7.18 6.43
C CYS A 26 -14.37 7.11 5.32
N GLY A 27 -14.40 6.01 4.57
CA GLY A 27 -15.36 5.82 3.49
C GLY A 27 -16.76 5.38 3.93
N TYR A 28 -16.82 4.42 4.84
CA TYR A 28 -18.06 3.73 5.21
C TYR A 28 -18.71 4.27 6.49
N LEU A 29 -17.97 4.89 7.42
CA LEU A 29 -18.59 5.55 8.59
C LEU A 29 -19.59 6.64 8.21
N PRO A 30 -19.26 7.60 7.32
CA PRO A 30 -20.24 8.63 6.95
C PRO A 30 -21.47 8.02 6.28
N PHE A 31 -21.30 6.92 5.54
CA PHE A 31 -22.41 6.16 4.97
C PHE A 31 -23.30 5.55 6.07
N GLY A 32 -22.71 4.82 7.00
CA GLY A 32 -23.44 4.22 8.13
C GLY A 32 -24.18 5.27 8.96
N PHE A 33 -23.57 6.43 9.21
CA PHE A 33 -24.20 7.53 9.94
C PHE A 33 -25.43 8.08 9.21
N VAL A 34 -25.33 8.34 7.90
CA VAL A 34 -26.45 8.82 7.09
C VAL A 34 -27.59 7.78 7.03
N GLN A 35 -27.26 6.49 6.95
CA GLN A 35 -28.26 5.41 6.99
C GLN A 35 -28.99 5.36 8.33
N CYS A 36 -28.25 5.40 9.44
CA CYS A 36 -28.86 5.45 10.78
C CYS A 36 -29.75 6.68 10.96
N TYR A 37 -29.31 7.85 10.47
CA TYR A 37 -30.10 9.07 10.53
C TYR A 37 -31.41 8.95 9.74
N GLN A 38 -31.37 8.37 8.53
CA GLN A 38 -32.57 8.12 7.72
C GLN A 38 -33.48 7.05 8.32
N ALA A 39 -32.93 6.03 8.98
CA ALA A 39 -33.73 5.00 9.66
C ALA A 39 -34.56 5.60 10.81
N ILE A 40 -34.05 6.64 11.47
CA ILE A 40 -34.73 7.32 12.59
C ILE A 40 -35.72 8.38 12.10
N ASN A 41 -35.34 9.20 11.11
CA ASN A 41 -36.10 10.39 10.72
C ASN A 41 -36.88 10.23 9.40
N GLY A 42 -36.74 9.09 8.74
CA GLY A 42 -37.24 8.86 7.37
C GLY A 42 -36.29 9.43 6.30
N PRO A 43 -36.42 8.95 5.05
CA PRO A 43 -35.63 9.47 3.93
C PRO A 43 -36.08 10.89 3.58
N THR A 44 -35.14 11.82 3.52
CA THR A 44 -35.37 13.19 3.04
C THR A 44 -34.81 13.35 1.64
N THR A 45 -35.37 14.25 0.85
CA THR A 45 -34.88 14.52 -0.51
C THR A 45 -33.40 14.93 -0.50
N LEU A 46 -33.00 15.69 0.53
CA LEU A 46 -31.61 16.11 0.73
C LEU A 46 -30.69 14.91 1.04
N SER A 47 -31.12 13.97 1.88
CA SER A 47 -30.32 12.79 2.21
C SER A 47 -30.14 11.86 1.01
N VAL A 48 -31.16 11.72 0.16
CA VAL A 48 -31.06 10.91 -1.07
C VAL A 48 -30.05 11.53 -2.06
N THR A 49 -30.10 12.85 -2.27
CA THR A 49 -29.17 13.55 -3.18
C THR A 49 -27.73 13.52 -2.68
N ILE A 50 -27.51 13.75 -1.38
CA ILE A 50 -26.18 13.62 -0.76
C ILE A 50 -25.70 12.17 -0.88
N GLN A 51 -26.59 11.21 -0.67
CA GLN A 51 -26.23 9.80 -0.73
C GLN A 51 -25.82 9.37 -2.15
N GLN A 52 -26.53 9.85 -3.17
CA GLN A 52 -26.20 9.58 -4.56
C GLN A 52 -24.92 10.31 -5.01
N LEU A 53 -24.76 11.59 -4.69
CA LEU A 53 -23.63 12.35 -5.21
C LEU A 53 -22.33 12.04 -4.45
N TYR A 54 -22.40 11.96 -3.12
CA TYR A 54 -21.20 11.88 -2.29
C TYR A 54 -20.72 10.44 -2.12
N PHE A 55 -21.63 9.48 -1.89
CA PHE A 55 -21.20 8.10 -1.67
C PHE A 55 -20.80 7.38 -2.94
N PHE A 56 -21.44 7.61 -4.09
CA PHE A 56 -20.96 7.00 -5.33
C PHE A 56 -19.53 7.42 -5.61
N TYR A 57 -19.23 8.72 -5.53
CA TYR A 57 -17.86 9.22 -5.73
C TYR A 57 -16.88 8.65 -4.71
N LEU A 58 -17.23 8.62 -3.42
CA LEU A 58 -16.39 8.03 -2.38
C LEU A 58 -16.16 6.54 -2.61
N PHE A 59 -17.17 5.76 -2.98
CA PHE A 59 -17.03 4.32 -3.24
C PHE A 59 -16.08 4.04 -4.40
N TYR A 60 -16.20 4.79 -5.50
CA TYR A 60 -15.26 4.67 -6.62
C TYR A 60 -13.84 5.06 -6.20
N LEU A 61 -13.69 6.15 -5.46
CA LEU A 61 -12.40 6.62 -4.97
C LEU A 61 -11.76 5.59 -4.02
N ILE A 62 -12.52 5.03 -3.09
CA ILE A 62 -12.04 3.95 -2.20
C ILE A 62 -11.63 2.72 -3.00
N GLY A 63 -12.43 2.31 -3.99
CA GLY A 63 -12.10 1.20 -4.87
C GLY A 63 -10.77 1.40 -5.60
N VAL A 64 -10.51 2.63 -6.09
CA VAL A 64 -9.24 3.01 -6.72
C VAL A 64 -8.09 3.06 -5.70
N LEU A 65 -8.32 3.56 -4.49
CA LEU A 65 -7.29 3.68 -3.44
C LEU A 65 -6.97 2.35 -2.74
N HIS A 66 -7.89 1.38 -2.76
CA HIS A 66 -7.73 0.08 -2.11
C HIS A 66 -6.43 -0.66 -2.48
N PRO A 67 -6.07 -0.83 -3.78
CA PRO A 67 -4.81 -1.48 -4.14
C PRO A 67 -3.58 -0.70 -3.65
N PHE A 68 -3.63 0.64 -3.60
CA PHE A 68 -2.53 1.46 -3.09
C PHE A 68 -2.38 1.33 -1.58
N ALA A 69 -3.49 1.29 -0.83
CA ALA A 69 -3.47 1.04 0.62
C ALA A 69 -2.88 -0.36 0.93
N CYS A 70 -3.25 -1.38 0.15
CA CYS A 70 -2.68 -2.72 0.25
C CYS A 70 -1.18 -2.77 -0.11
N LEU A 71 -0.76 -2.02 -1.13
CA LEU A 71 0.65 -1.89 -1.53
C LEU A 71 1.52 -1.24 -0.45
N ILE A 72 1.03 -0.17 0.19
CA ILE A 72 1.70 0.47 1.33
C ILE A 72 1.83 -0.50 2.50
N GLY A 73 0.78 -1.31 2.72
CA GLY A 73 0.79 -2.35 3.72
C GLY A 73 1.81 -3.45 3.45
N MET A 74 2.23 -3.71 2.21
CA MET A 74 3.19 -4.77 1.85
C MET A 74 4.58 -4.21 1.48
N PRO A 75 5.36 -3.68 2.45
CA PRO A 75 6.65 -3.04 2.17
C PRO A 75 7.67 -4.01 1.55
N GLU A 76 7.53 -5.32 1.79
CA GLU A 76 8.41 -6.35 1.24
C GLU A 76 8.23 -6.54 -0.27
N ILE A 77 7.00 -6.36 -0.78
CA ILE A 77 6.70 -6.43 -2.21
C ILE A 77 7.17 -5.14 -2.89
N TYR A 78 6.89 -3.99 -2.29
CA TYR A 78 7.37 -2.69 -2.78
C TYR A 78 8.89 -2.66 -2.91
N TRP A 79 9.62 -3.09 -1.87
CA TRP A 79 11.07 -3.14 -1.89
C TRP A 79 11.63 -4.11 -2.93
N LYS A 80 10.98 -5.26 -3.13
CA LYS A 80 11.35 -6.21 -4.19
C LYS A 80 11.11 -5.65 -5.58
N TRP A 81 9.99 -4.96 -5.80
CA TRP A 81 9.65 -4.32 -7.07
C TRP A 81 10.64 -3.20 -7.41
N PHE A 82 10.89 -2.29 -6.46
CA PHE A 82 11.81 -1.17 -6.64
C PHE A 82 13.27 -1.63 -6.85
N ARG A 83 13.70 -2.67 -6.13
CA ARG A 83 15.03 -3.29 -6.34
C ARG A 83 15.14 -3.96 -7.71
N LYS A 84 14.08 -4.61 -8.20
CA LYS A 84 14.06 -5.25 -9.53
C LYS A 84 14.17 -4.21 -10.64
N GLU A 85 13.51 -3.07 -10.48
CA GLU A 85 13.56 -1.97 -11.44
C GLU A 85 14.92 -1.26 -11.40
N SER A 86 15.49 -1.04 -10.21
CA SER A 86 16.85 -0.50 -10.07
C SER A 86 17.92 -1.39 -10.70
N LEU A 87 17.78 -2.72 -10.63
CA LEU A 87 18.68 -3.67 -11.31
C LEU A 87 18.47 -3.72 -12.83
N ARG A 88 17.27 -3.39 -13.33
CA ARG A 88 16.97 -3.28 -14.77
C ARG A 88 17.51 -1.99 -15.41
N VAL A 89 17.69 -0.93 -14.62
CA VAL A 89 18.32 0.34 -15.07
C VAL A 89 19.85 0.28 -14.99
N ALA A 90 20.42 -0.71 -14.29
CA ALA A 90 21.86 -0.91 -14.17
C ALA A 90 22.51 -2.01 -15.08
N PRO A 91 22.07 -2.30 -16.32
CA PRO A 91 22.65 -3.40 -17.08
C PRO A 91 24.03 -3.10 -17.70
N HIS A 92 24.64 -1.92 -17.47
CA HIS A 92 25.90 -1.57 -18.16
C HIS A 92 27.14 -1.27 -17.31
N ALA A 93 27.09 -1.29 -15.98
CA ALA A 93 28.24 -0.88 -15.17
C ALA A 93 29.19 -2.02 -14.73
N ILE A 94 28.89 -3.29 -15.01
CA ILE A 94 29.64 -4.42 -14.46
C ILE A 94 30.07 -5.41 -15.55
N HIS A 95 30.86 -4.94 -16.51
CA HIS A 95 31.71 -5.86 -17.29
C HIS A 95 33.01 -5.20 -17.78
N THR A 96 33.73 -4.50 -16.89
CA THR A 96 35.15 -4.21 -17.13
C THR A 96 36.02 -4.94 -16.10
N ASN A 97 36.31 -6.19 -16.47
CA ASN A 97 37.66 -6.72 -16.50
C ASN A 97 38.41 -6.86 -15.16
N ASN A 98 38.19 -8.00 -14.50
CA ASN A 98 39.07 -8.52 -13.43
C ASN A 98 40.32 -9.25 -13.98
N ARG A 99 40.59 -9.22 -15.29
CA ARG A 99 41.82 -9.80 -15.91
C ARG A 99 42.98 -8.82 -15.99
N THR A 100 42.76 -7.50 -15.95
CA THR A 100 43.86 -6.52 -16.01
C THR A 100 44.65 -6.39 -14.70
N LYS A 101 44.06 -6.69 -13.54
CA LYS A 101 44.80 -6.65 -12.26
C LYS A 101 45.78 -7.80 -12.07
N LYS A 102 45.62 -8.93 -12.76
CA LYS A 102 46.56 -10.07 -12.63
C LYS A 102 47.84 -9.92 -13.45
N ILE A 103 47.87 -9.05 -14.47
CA ILE A 103 49.07 -8.84 -15.29
C ILE A 103 50.01 -7.82 -14.64
N ALA A 104 49.47 -6.83 -13.90
CA ALA A 104 50.28 -5.81 -13.22
C ALA A 104 51.11 -6.33 -12.03
N ILE A 105 50.79 -7.50 -11.48
CA ILE A 105 51.51 -8.09 -10.33
C ILE A 105 52.65 -9.02 -10.80
N ILE A 106 52.70 -9.40 -12.08
CA ILE A 106 53.73 -10.30 -12.62
C ILE A 106 54.90 -9.50 -13.25
N GLN A 107 54.85 -8.17 -13.25
CA GLN A 107 55.85 -7.28 -13.86
C GLN A 107 56.58 -6.37 -12.83
N MET A 108 56.46 -6.65 -11.52
CA MET A 108 57.29 -6.06 -10.47
C MET A 108 58.11 -7.16 -9.79
#